data_AF-A0A3L7QLU3-F1
#
_entry.id   AF-A0A3L7QLU3-F1
#
_cell.length_a   1.000
_cell.length_b   1.000
_cell.length_c   1.000
_cell.angle_alpha   90.00
_cell.angle_beta   90.00
_cell.angle_gamma   90.00
#
_symmetry.space_group_name_H-M   'P 1'
#
loop_
_entity.id
_entity.type
_entity.pdbx_description
1 polymer ?
#
loop_
_entity_poly.entity_id
_entity_poly.type
_entity_poly.pdbx_seq_one_letter_code
_entity_poly.pdbx_strand_id
1 'polypeptide(L)'
;MLRWALLLGLSLHPQTLRAQNFICSDLELQHAAEVARDRSANFWSGHPLPGPWYQPCPIEWSGSQRSGQGVTRYRLAEGEVFGWQMTVLGDRNTVLRDVLPHEVDHAVRASLVRRALPRWLDEGCASVAESAPSHAQLRSQLRLSRRRILTSETIDAMSYPTSSTSTQQLYAEGFSLVEYLLLQRPRSDLLRVQQAERPLSQSLPAVYQVELPQLLADWTNWEQSRLRVGTTCDCVGCPWHHPLPQAGPVVSERPVLTVWSASWCGPCLAFQQDLQRHPGFRQTLEKRFRIVMRDIDQQPRESGQSGILSVPVFLADTRRIEGYQGPEWLLRELGLTMTPPTPVHAPPSS
;
A
#
# COMPACT_ATOMS: atom_id res chain seq x y z
N MET A 1 32.70 45.55 -14.43
CA MET A 1 31.68 44.91 -15.29
C MET A 1 31.76 43.40 -15.07
N LEU A 2 30.93 42.87 -14.17
CA LEU A 2 30.89 41.45 -13.80
C LEU A 2 30.08 40.65 -14.83
N ARG A 3 30.64 39.58 -15.39
CA ARG A 3 29.91 38.58 -16.18
C ARG A 3 29.52 37.42 -15.27
N TRP A 4 28.22 37.23 -15.10
CA TRP A 4 27.61 36.09 -14.43
C TRP A 4 27.62 34.87 -15.37
N ALA A 5 28.22 33.77 -14.93
CA ALA A 5 28.12 32.48 -15.59
C ALA A 5 26.85 31.77 -15.07
N LEU A 6 25.86 31.56 -15.95
CA LEU A 6 24.73 30.69 -15.67
C LEU A 6 25.17 29.23 -15.85
N LEU A 7 25.34 28.52 -14.74
CA LEU A 7 25.38 27.06 -14.71
C LEU A 7 23.93 26.56 -14.75
N LEU A 8 23.49 26.14 -15.94
CA LEU A 8 22.25 25.37 -16.11
C LEU A 8 22.48 23.96 -15.54
N GLY A 9 22.05 23.76 -14.30
CA GLY A 9 21.94 22.45 -13.68
C GLY A 9 20.94 21.59 -14.47
N LEU A 10 21.44 20.51 -15.07
CA LEU A 10 20.62 19.44 -15.59
C LEU A 10 19.85 18.81 -14.43
N SER A 11 18.57 19.13 -14.31
CA SER A 11 17.63 18.43 -13.44
C SER A 11 17.40 17.03 -14.00
N LEU A 12 18.33 16.11 -13.70
CA LEU A 12 18.09 14.68 -13.79
C LEU A 12 16.82 14.40 -12.98
N HIS A 13 15.71 14.10 -13.66
CA HIS A 13 14.59 13.45 -12.99
C HIS A 13 15.13 12.11 -12.49
N PRO A 14 15.16 11.85 -11.17
CA PRO A 14 15.45 10.52 -10.70
C PRO A 14 14.28 9.65 -11.20
N GLN A 15 14.52 8.85 -12.23
CA GLN A 15 13.93 7.53 -12.27
C GLN A 15 14.31 6.94 -10.92
N THR A 16 13.35 6.84 -9.99
CA THR A 16 13.55 6.17 -8.72
C THR A 16 13.95 4.74 -9.05
N LEU A 17 15.26 4.48 -9.13
CA LEU A 17 15.84 3.17 -8.88
C LEU A 17 15.10 2.68 -7.64
N ARG A 18 14.21 1.71 -7.76
CA ARG A 18 13.55 1.10 -6.61
C ARG A 18 14.69 0.71 -5.68
N ALA A 19 14.78 1.38 -4.52
CA ALA A 19 15.83 1.09 -3.57
C ALA A 19 15.78 -0.41 -3.26
N GLN A 20 16.90 -1.10 -3.32
CA GLN A 20 16.97 -2.54 -3.04
C GLN A 20 17.19 -2.71 -1.53
N ASN A 21 16.16 -2.40 -0.75
CA ASN A 21 16.15 -2.50 0.71
C ASN A 21 15.87 -3.91 1.19
N PHE A 22 15.34 -4.79 0.34
CA PHE A 22 15.16 -6.19 0.65
C PHE A 22 15.88 -7.10 -0.32
N ILE A 23 16.39 -8.22 0.19
CA ILE A 23 16.93 -9.32 -0.60
C ILE A 23 16.15 -10.58 -0.25
N CYS A 24 15.62 -11.26 -1.27
CA CYS A 24 14.98 -12.56 -1.10
C CYS A 24 15.32 -13.47 -2.28
N SER A 25 15.38 -14.78 -2.05
CA SER A 25 15.48 -15.75 -3.16
C SER A 25 14.22 -15.76 -4.04
N ASP A 26 13.09 -15.31 -3.48
CA ASP A 26 11.82 -15.14 -4.18
C ASP A 26 11.64 -13.67 -4.62
N LEU A 27 11.68 -13.44 -5.93
CA LEU A 27 11.60 -12.09 -6.50
C LEU A 27 10.22 -11.44 -6.33
N GLU A 28 9.14 -12.23 -6.22
CA GLU A 28 7.80 -11.71 -5.97
C GLU A 28 7.71 -11.16 -4.54
N LEU A 29 8.20 -11.93 -3.56
CA LEU A 29 8.28 -11.46 -2.17
C LEU A 29 9.18 -10.24 -2.03
N GLN A 30 10.33 -10.21 -2.71
CA GLN A 30 11.21 -9.04 -2.71
C GLN A 30 10.50 -7.80 -3.27
N HIS A 31 9.83 -7.91 -4.42
CA HIS A 31 9.09 -6.81 -5.00
C HIS A 31 7.91 -6.36 -4.12
N ALA A 32 7.18 -7.30 -3.52
CA ALA A 32 6.09 -7.01 -2.60
C ALA A 32 6.58 -6.27 -1.36
N ALA A 33 7.76 -6.62 -0.84
CA ALA A 33 8.38 -5.95 0.31
C ALA A 33 8.72 -4.49 -0.02
N GLU A 34 9.30 -4.22 -1.20
CA GLU A 34 9.58 -2.82 -1.61
C GLU A 34 8.31 -2.00 -1.77
N VAL A 35 7.26 -2.58 -2.35
CA VAL A 35 5.96 -1.91 -2.49
C VAL A 35 5.35 -1.64 -1.10
N ALA A 36 5.42 -2.60 -0.18
CA ALA A 36 4.96 -2.41 1.19
C ALA A 36 5.76 -1.34 1.94
N ARG A 37 7.08 -1.26 1.70
CA ARG A 37 7.97 -0.27 2.33
C ARG A 37 7.62 1.13 1.88
N ASP A 38 7.47 1.35 0.58
CA ASP A 38 7.05 2.66 0.06
C ASP A 38 5.66 3.04 0.60
N ARG A 39 4.71 2.10 0.64
CA ARG A 39 3.37 2.35 1.20
C ARG A 39 3.40 2.72 2.68
N SER A 40 4.11 1.95 3.51
CA SER A 40 4.24 2.21 4.95
C SER A 40 4.95 3.55 5.20
N ALA A 41 6.02 3.86 4.48
CA ALA A 41 6.74 5.12 4.64
C ALA A 41 5.87 6.33 4.32
N ASN A 42 5.17 6.29 3.19
CA ASN A 42 4.24 7.34 2.79
C ASN A 42 3.04 7.44 3.73
N PHE A 43 2.55 6.31 4.26
CA PHE A 43 1.48 6.30 5.26
C PHE A 43 1.88 7.08 6.51
N TRP A 44 3.04 6.76 7.10
CA TRP A 44 3.46 7.35 8.36
C TRP A 44 4.01 8.76 8.24
N SER A 45 4.88 9.01 7.26
CA SER A 45 5.64 10.27 7.15
C SER A 45 5.14 11.21 6.04
N GLY A 46 4.24 10.73 5.17
CA GLY A 46 3.76 11.50 4.01
C GLY A 46 4.73 11.50 2.82
N HIS A 47 5.89 10.85 2.94
CA HIS A 47 6.88 10.73 1.88
C HIS A 47 7.61 9.37 1.94
N PRO A 48 8.36 8.96 0.89
CA PRO A 48 9.23 7.79 0.96
C PRO A 48 10.34 7.94 2.01
N LEU A 49 10.91 6.82 2.48
CA LEU A 49 12.14 6.86 3.28
C LEU A 49 13.29 7.48 2.48
N PRO A 50 14.23 8.19 3.14
CA PRO A 50 15.38 8.77 2.48
C PRO A 50 16.36 7.68 2.05
N GLY A 51 16.41 7.41 0.74
CA GLY A 51 17.39 6.49 0.15
C GLY A 51 17.28 5.02 0.62
N PRO A 52 18.23 4.16 0.23
CA PRO A 52 18.33 2.80 0.73
C PRO A 52 18.91 2.74 2.14
N TRP A 53 18.55 1.71 2.90
CA TRP A 53 19.26 1.27 4.10
C TRP A 53 20.71 0.95 3.76
N TYR A 54 21.60 1.16 4.74
CA TYR A 54 23.02 0.86 4.59
C TYR A 54 23.27 -0.60 4.16
N GLN A 55 22.49 -1.52 4.71
CA GLN A 55 22.44 -2.91 4.27
C GLN A 55 20.98 -3.31 4.05
N PRO A 56 20.68 -4.03 2.96
CA PRO A 56 19.35 -4.56 2.75
C PRO A 56 18.97 -5.59 3.81
N CYS A 57 17.67 -5.68 4.09
CA CYS A 57 17.08 -6.69 4.94
C CYS A 57 16.92 -8.01 4.17
N PRO A 58 17.61 -9.10 4.57
CA PRO A 58 17.35 -10.42 4.04
C PRO A 58 15.98 -10.92 4.51
N ILE A 59 15.19 -11.43 3.56
CA ILE A 59 13.91 -12.09 3.81
C ILE A 59 14.08 -13.59 3.63
N GLU A 60 13.89 -14.33 4.72
CA GLU A 60 13.78 -15.78 4.72
C GLU A 60 12.31 -16.19 4.75
N TRP A 61 11.83 -16.83 3.68
CA TRP A 61 10.47 -17.37 3.63
C TRP A 61 10.45 -18.89 3.77
N SER A 62 9.62 -19.38 4.68
CA SER A 62 9.31 -20.80 4.83
C SER A 62 7.83 -21.07 4.50
N GLY A 63 7.59 -21.66 3.32
CA GLY A 63 6.26 -22.09 2.90
C GLY A 63 5.70 -23.14 3.85
N SER A 64 4.63 -22.82 4.57
CA SER A 64 3.94 -23.77 5.47
C SER A 64 2.43 -23.67 5.28
N GLN A 65 1.68 -24.77 5.50
CA GLN A 65 0.22 -24.72 5.51
C GLN A 65 -0.38 -24.22 6.84
N ARG A 66 0.47 -23.73 7.76
CA ARG A 66 0.03 -23.17 9.04
C ARG A 66 -0.30 -21.69 8.90
N SER A 67 -0.98 -21.15 9.90
CA SER A 67 -1.25 -19.71 10.02
C SER A 67 0.04 -18.90 9.87
N GLY A 68 -0.05 -17.78 9.16
CA GLY A 68 1.08 -16.91 8.86
C GLY A 68 1.70 -16.34 10.13
N GLN A 69 3.02 -16.27 10.18
CA GLN A 69 3.80 -15.67 11.26
C GLN A 69 5.03 -14.97 10.68
N GLY A 70 5.42 -13.85 11.28
CA GLY A 70 6.60 -13.11 10.87
C GLY A 70 7.42 -12.70 12.09
N VAL A 71 8.71 -12.46 11.88
CA VAL A 71 9.57 -11.75 12.83
C VAL A 71 10.57 -10.91 12.05
N THR A 72 10.59 -9.62 12.35
CA THR A 72 11.64 -8.68 11.92
C THR A 72 12.54 -8.35 13.09
N ARG A 73 13.83 -8.63 12.93
CA ARG A 73 14.88 -8.35 13.92
C ARG A 73 15.79 -7.24 13.41
N TYR A 74 16.19 -6.38 14.31
CA TYR A 74 17.16 -5.31 14.09
C TYR A 74 17.83 -4.94 15.40
N ARG A 75 18.90 -4.16 15.31
CA ARG A 75 19.57 -3.56 16.47
C ARG A 75 19.44 -2.05 16.39
N LEU A 76 19.28 -1.44 17.56
CA LEU A 76 19.32 0.00 17.76
C LEU A 76 20.62 0.35 18.48
N ALA A 77 21.43 1.22 17.91
CA ALA A 77 22.54 1.85 18.61
C ALA A 77 22.73 3.27 18.09
N GLU A 78 22.99 4.22 18.99
CA GLU A 78 23.30 5.62 18.66
C GLU A 78 22.27 6.30 17.74
N GLY A 79 20.99 5.93 17.87
CA GLY A 79 19.90 6.49 17.05
C GLY A 79 19.87 5.95 15.61
N GLU A 80 20.62 4.90 15.31
CA GLU A 80 20.64 4.21 14.02
C GLU A 80 20.10 2.78 14.13
N VAL A 81 19.59 2.27 13.01
CA VAL A 81 19.06 0.91 12.89
C VAL A 81 19.91 0.10 11.92
N PHE A 82 20.34 -1.09 12.34
CA PHE A 82 21.18 -1.96 11.52
C PHE A 82 20.97 -3.44 11.85
N GLY A 83 21.58 -4.31 11.04
CA GLY A 83 21.53 -5.77 11.25
C GLY A 83 20.13 -6.34 11.05
N TRP A 84 19.43 -5.87 10.03
CA TRP A 84 18.11 -6.34 9.65
C TRP A 84 18.09 -7.84 9.37
N GLN A 85 17.04 -8.54 9.81
CA GLN A 85 16.72 -9.89 9.38
C GLN A 85 15.21 -10.10 9.49
N MET A 86 14.58 -10.58 8.42
CA MET A 86 13.15 -10.84 8.38
C MET A 86 12.90 -12.31 8.07
N THR A 87 12.12 -12.98 8.92
CA THR A 87 11.65 -14.34 8.67
C THR A 87 10.14 -14.30 8.55
N VAL A 88 9.61 -14.85 7.45
CA VAL A 88 8.16 -14.97 7.22
C VAL A 88 7.78 -16.43 6.99
N LEU A 89 6.74 -16.89 7.65
CA LEU A 89 6.22 -18.25 7.59
C LEU A 89 4.75 -18.22 7.18
N GLY A 90 4.32 -19.20 6.40
CA GLY A 90 2.93 -19.35 5.97
C GLY A 90 2.80 -19.64 4.48
N ASP A 91 1.56 -19.83 4.04
CA ASP A 91 1.28 -19.97 2.61
C ASP A 91 1.55 -18.63 1.90
N ARG A 92 1.92 -18.70 0.62
CA ARG A 92 2.34 -17.51 -0.14
C ARG A 92 1.28 -16.41 -0.13
N ASN A 93 -0.01 -16.75 -0.25
CA ASN A 93 -1.07 -15.75 -0.31
C ASN A 93 -1.21 -15.03 1.03
N THR A 94 -1.18 -15.76 2.15
CA THR A 94 -1.20 -15.16 3.50
C THR A 94 0.05 -14.32 3.75
N VAL A 95 1.24 -14.79 3.33
CA VAL A 95 2.48 -14.03 3.49
C VAL A 95 2.43 -12.71 2.71
N LEU A 96 2.07 -12.74 1.43
CA LEU A 96 1.98 -11.55 0.60
C LEU A 96 0.89 -10.56 1.08
N ARG A 97 -0.21 -11.10 1.61
CA ARG A 97 -1.39 -10.31 2.01
C ARG A 97 -1.23 -9.66 3.38
N ASP A 98 -0.71 -10.38 4.38
CA ASP A 98 -0.76 -9.96 5.78
C ASP A 98 0.63 -9.90 6.43
N VAL A 99 1.40 -11.00 6.35
CA VAL A 99 2.64 -11.14 7.13
C VAL A 99 3.71 -10.19 6.63
N LEU A 100 3.97 -10.16 5.33
CA LEU A 100 5.05 -9.36 4.77
C LEU A 100 4.79 -7.85 4.93
N PRO A 101 3.59 -7.29 4.65
CA PRO A 101 3.30 -5.89 4.95
C PRO A 101 3.49 -5.52 6.43
N HIS A 102 3.07 -6.40 7.35
CA HIS A 102 3.25 -6.22 8.80
C HIS A 102 4.73 -6.13 9.18
N GLU A 103 5.53 -7.10 8.75
CA GLU A 103 6.97 -7.14 9.04
C GLU A 103 7.75 -5.98 8.41
N VAL A 104 7.38 -5.58 7.20
CA VAL A 104 7.94 -4.42 6.53
C VAL A 104 7.60 -3.13 7.28
N ASP A 105 6.40 -3.02 7.85
CA ASP A 105 6.01 -1.86 8.66
C ASP A 105 6.89 -1.71 9.92
N HIS A 106 7.26 -2.80 10.60
CA HIS A 106 8.24 -2.75 11.69
C HIS A 106 9.59 -2.17 11.21
N ALA A 107 10.10 -2.61 10.06
CA ALA A 107 11.37 -2.11 9.54
C ALA A 107 11.31 -0.61 9.16
N VAL A 108 10.21 -0.20 8.52
CA VAL A 108 9.98 1.21 8.17
C VAL A 108 9.85 2.06 9.43
N ARG A 109 9.00 1.66 10.38
CA ARG A 109 8.81 2.43 11.62
C ARG A 109 10.07 2.46 12.45
N ALA A 110 10.85 1.39 12.53
CA ALA A 110 12.16 1.44 13.18
C ALA A 110 13.08 2.50 12.55
N SER A 111 13.06 2.64 11.22
CA SER A 111 13.82 3.69 10.50
C SER A 111 13.36 5.11 10.81
N LEU A 112 12.05 5.31 10.98
CA LEU A 112 11.44 6.62 11.27
C LEU A 112 11.52 7.01 12.75
N VAL A 113 11.41 6.03 13.65
CA VAL A 113 11.24 6.22 15.10
C VAL A 113 12.57 6.11 15.85
N ARG A 114 13.46 5.20 15.43
CA ARG A 114 14.83 5.04 15.96
C ARG A 114 14.91 4.80 17.48
N ARG A 115 13.84 4.24 18.06
CA ARG A 115 13.77 3.80 19.45
C ARG A 115 12.82 2.62 19.60
N ALA A 116 12.97 1.87 20.69
CA ALA A 116 12.03 0.82 21.03
C ALA A 116 10.67 1.41 21.43
N LEU A 117 9.59 0.73 21.02
CA LEU A 117 8.22 1.10 21.32
C LEU A 117 7.56 0.09 22.28
N PRO A 118 6.59 0.52 23.09
CA PRO A 118 5.70 -0.39 23.81
C PRO A 118 5.02 -1.36 22.86
N ARG A 119 4.90 -2.62 23.28
CA ARG A 119 4.55 -3.73 22.38
C ARG A 119 3.19 -3.55 21.73
N TRP A 120 2.21 -3.06 22.49
CA TRP A 120 0.87 -2.83 21.95
C TRP A 120 0.87 -1.82 20.80
N LEU A 121 1.71 -0.77 20.88
CA LEU A 121 1.77 0.27 19.86
C LEU A 121 2.55 -0.24 18.65
N ASP A 122 3.63 -0.98 18.89
CA ASP A 122 4.43 -1.60 17.84
C ASP A 122 3.59 -2.57 17.00
N GLU A 123 2.95 -3.56 17.64
CA GLU A 123 2.09 -4.52 16.95
C GLU A 123 0.82 -3.86 16.38
N GLY A 124 0.19 -2.96 17.15
CA GLY A 124 -1.04 -2.29 16.72
C GLY A 124 -0.85 -1.46 15.45
N CYS A 125 0.28 -0.76 15.34
CA CYS A 125 0.66 -0.02 14.13
C CYS A 125 0.96 -0.96 12.95
N ALA A 126 1.71 -2.03 13.18
CA ALA A 126 2.02 -3.01 12.13
C ALA A 126 0.76 -3.71 11.60
N SER A 127 -0.19 -4.04 12.48
CA SER A 127 -1.47 -4.64 12.10
C SER A 127 -2.34 -3.74 11.23
N VAL A 128 -2.11 -2.42 11.17
CA VAL A 128 -2.81 -1.54 10.21
C VAL A 128 -2.48 -1.91 8.76
N ALA A 129 -1.30 -2.48 8.51
CA ALA A 129 -0.85 -2.91 7.18
C ALA A 129 -1.43 -4.26 6.73
N GLU A 130 -2.08 -5.00 7.63
CA GLU A 130 -2.73 -6.27 7.31
C GLU A 130 -4.06 -6.08 6.55
N SER A 131 -4.62 -7.18 6.06
CA SER A 131 -5.87 -7.18 5.30
C SER A 131 -7.15 -7.12 6.14
N ALA A 132 -8.27 -6.78 5.49
CA ALA A 132 -9.57 -6.67 6.13
C ALA A 132 -10.04 -7.96 6.83
N PRO A 133 -9.79 -9.18 6.29
CA PRO A 133 -10.02 -10.42 7.02
C PRO A 133 -9.28 -10.48 8.36
N SER A 134 -8.00 -10.08 8.39
CA SER A 134 -7.18 -10.06 9.62
C SER A 134 -7.70 -9.03 10.62
N HIS A 135 -8.07 -7.83 10.15
CA HIS A 135 -8.73 -6.81 10.98
C HIS A 135 -10.06 -7.30 11.57
N ALA A 136 -10.86 -8.01 10.77
CA ALA A 136 -12.12 -8.60 11.24
C ALA A 136 -11.89 -9.69 12.30
N GLN A 137 -10.80 -10.46 12.19
CA GLN A 137 -10.40 -11.44 13.21
C GLN A 137 -10.00 -10.76 14.52
N LEU A 138 -9.16 -9.72 14.47
CA LEU A 138 -8.77 -8.94 15.66
C LEU A 138 -10.01 -8.32 16.36
N ARG A 139 -10.92 -7.73 15.58
CA ARG A 139 -12.19 -7.19 16.10
C ARG A 139 -13.09 -8.27 16.71
N SER A 140 -13.11 -9.47 16.12
CA SER A 140 -13.86 -10.60 16.68
C SER A 140 -13.27 -11.05 18.02
N GLN A 141 -11.95 -11.00 18.16
CA GLN A 141 -11.25 -11.33 19.40
C GLN A 141 -11.64 -10.37 20.54
N LEU A 142 -11.76 -9.07 20.25
CA LEU A 142 -12.24 -8.07 21.21
C LEU A 142 -13.67 -8.33 21.69
N ARG A 143 -14.56 -8.79 20.80
CA ARG A 143 -15.94 -9.14 21.17
C ARG A 143 -16.01 -10.31 22.15
N LEU A 144 -15.07 -11.26 22.05
CA LEU A 144 -15.06 -12.48 22.84
C LEU A 144 -14.35 -12.30 24.20
N SER A 145 -13.41 -11.36 24.29
CA SER A 145 -12.67 -11.09 25.52
C SER A 145 -13.40 -10.10 26.41
N ARG A 146 -13.45 -10.40 27.71
CA ARG A 146 -13.89 -9.46 28.76
C ARG A 146 -12.72 -8.83 29.53
N ARG A 147 -11.48 -9.23 29.22
CA ARG A 147 -10.29 -8.79 29.95
C ARG A 147 -9.59 -7.68 29.17
N ARG A 148 -9.33 -6.55 29.84
CA ARG A 148 -8.48 -5.48 29.35
C ARG A 148 -7.01 -5.74 29.68
N ILE A 149 -6.14 -5.57 28.70
CA ILE A 149 -4.69 -5.59 28.88
C ILE A 149 -4.13 -4.16 28.88
N LEU A 150 -4.66 -3.27 28.04
CA LEU A 150 -4.26 -1.87 27.95
C LEU A 150 -5.00 -1.03 28.99
N THR A 151 -4.26 -0.60 30.01
CA THR A 151 -4.71 0.28 31.10
C THR A 151 -3.67 1.38 31.29
N SER A 152 -3.96 2.34 32.18
CA SER A 152 -3.00 3.39 32.52
C SER A 152 -1.65 2.83 33.03
N GLU A 153 -1.68 1.67 33.68
CA GLU A 153 -0.50 1.01 34.26
C GLU A 153 0.33 0.24 33.21
N THR A 154 -0.30 -0.21 32.12
CA THR A 154 0.34 -1.09 31.13
C THR A 154 0.61 -0.42 29.79
N ILE A 155 0.15 0.82 29.59
CA ILE A 155 0.33 1.55 28.32
C ILE A 155 1.80 1.72 27.93
N ASP A 156 2.70 1.73 28.91
CA ASP A 156 4.15 1.87 28.71
C ASP A 156 4.89 0.52 28.69
N ALA A 157 4.18 -0.60 28.72
CA ALA A 157 4.79 -1.93 28.81
C ALA A 157 5.59 -2.29 27.54
N MET A 158 6.89 -2.54 27.73
CA MET A 158 7.85 -2.89 26.67
C MET A 158 7.93 -4.40 26.38
N SER A 159 7.39 -5.22 27.26
CA SER A 159 7.45 -6.68 27.18
C SER A 159 6.10 -7.26 26.78
N TYR A 160 6.09 -8.37 26.04
CA TYR A 160 4.86 -9.10 25.77
C TYR A 160 4.30 -9.70 27.08
N PRO A 161 2.97 -9.87 27.16
CA PRO A 161 2.35 -10.70 28.19
C PRO A 161 2.91 -12.13 28.18
N THR A 162 2.94 -12.77 29.35
CA THR A 162 3.52 -14.12 29.49
C THR A 162 2.64 -15.23 28.92
N SER A 163 1.32 -15.00 28.80
CA SER A 163 0.39 -15.98 28.25
C SER A 163 0.04 -15.69 26.79
N SER A 164 -0.18 -16.77 26.02
CA SER A 164 -0.60 -16.67 24.61
C SER A 164 -1.94 -15.96 24.45
N THR A 165 -2.91 -16.21 25.33
CA THR A 165 -4.21 -15.53 25.33
C THR A 165 -4.08 -14.04 25.60
N SER A 166 -3.25 -13.63 26.56
CA SER A 166 -3.00 -12.20 26.82
C SER A 166 -2.20 -11.56 25.70
N THR A 167 -1.31 -12.30 25.03
CA THR A 167 -0.59 -11.81 23.84
C THR A 167 -1.59 -11.54 22.71
N GLN A 168 -2.44 -12.51 22.37
CA GLN A 168 -3.51 -12.31 21.39
C GLN A 168 -4.40 -11.11 21.71
N GLN A 169 -4.74 -10.91 22.99
CA GLN A 169 -5.50 -9.74 23.42
C GLN A 169 -4.72 -8.43 23.24
N LEU A 170 -3.41 -8.43 23.46
CA LEU A 170 -2.55 -7.26 23.21
C LEU A 170 -2.57 -6.87 21.73
N TYR A 171 -2.50 -7.83 20.80
CA TYR A 171 -2.63 -7.56 19.36
C TYR A 171 -3.98 -6.91 19.04
N ALA A 172 -5.07 -7.51 19.54
CA ALA A 172 -6.42 -7.04 19.28
C ALA A 172 -6.69 -5.65 19.86
N GLU A 173 -6.30 -5.41 21.11
CA GLU A 173 -6.45 -4.11 21.78
C GLU A 173 -5.51 -3.05 21.18
N GLY A 174 -4.28 -3.44 20.84
CA GLY A 174 -3.31 -2.55 20.23
C GLY A 174 -3.79 -2.04 18.87
N PHE A 175 -4.28 -2.94 18.00
CA PHE A 175 -4.90 -2.58 16.73
C PHE A 175 -6.11 -1.65 16.94
N SER A 176 -7.01 -1.99 17.87
CA SER A 176 -8.19 -1.18 18.19
C SER A 176 -7.84 0.22 18.66
N LEU A 177 -6.87 0.35 19.56
CA LEU A 177 -6.44 1.64 20.09
C LEU A 177 -5.73 2.47 19.01
N VAL A 178 -4.86 1.87 18.19
CA VAL A 178 -4.24 2.57 17.05
C VAL A 178 -5.29 3.06 16.07
N GLU A 179 -6.27 2.22 15.73
CA GLU A 179 -7.39 2.59 14.87
C GLU A 179 -8.13 3.82 15.43
N TYR A 180 -8.48 3.80 16.72
CA TYR A 180 -9.09 4.96 17.40
C TYR A 180 -8.21 6.21 17.33
N LEU A 181 -6.92 6.09 17.66
CA LEU A 181 -5.97 7.20 17.67
C LEU A 181 -5.81 7.84 16.28
N LEU A 182 -5.88 7.06 15.21
CA LEU A 182 -5.84 7.55 13.83
C LEU A 182 -7.15 8.22 13.39
N LEU A 183 -8.29 7.89 14.01
CA LEU A 183 -9.56 8.60 13.79
C LEU A 183 -9.56 9.98 14.46
N GLN A 184 -8.90 10.13 15.61
CA GLN A 184 -8.93 11.38 16.37
C GLN A 184 -7.97 12.43 15.82
N ARG A 185 -6.82 12.02 15.27
CA ARG A 185 -5.73 12.92 14.87
C ARG A 185 -5.03 12.39 13.61
N PRO A 186 -4.38 13.26 12.81
CA PRO A 186 -3.63 12.82 11.64
C PRO A 186 -2.49 11.87 12.02
N ARG A 187 -2.06 11.01 11.09
CA ARG A 187 -1.01 10.00 11.29
C ARG A 187 0.32 10.59 11.77
N SER A 188 0.64 11.82 11.34
CA SER A 188 1.82 12.56 11.77
C SER A 188 1.84 12.82 13.28
N ASP A 189 0.66 12.94 13.91
CA ASP A 189 0.56 13.09 15.36
C ASP A 189 0.88 11.78 16.08
N LEU A 190 0.39 10.63 15.59
CA LEU A 190 0.75 9.33 16.15
C LEU A 190 2.23 8.99 15.91
N LEU A 191 2.82 9.41 14.78
CA LEU A 191 4.25 9.30 14.56
C LEU A 191 5.05 10.17 15.54
N ARG A 192 4.58 11.40 15.81
CA ARG A 192 5.18 12.29 16.82
C ARG A 192 5.11 11.71 18.23
N VAL A 193 4.02 11.00 18.57
CA VAL A 193 3.92 10.24 19.83
C VAL A 193 5.00 9.16 19.90
N GLN A 194 5.19 8.40 18.83
CA GLN A 194 6.22 7.34 18.74
C GLN A 194 7.64 7.88 18.85
N GLN A 195 7.91 9.04 18.25
CA GLN A 195 9.24 9.68 18.26
C GLN A 195 9.56 10.43 19.56
N ALA A 196 8.57 10.69 20.41
CA ALA A 196 8.78 11.47 21.63
C ALA A 196 9.72 10.73 22.60
N GLU A 197 10.71 11.44 23.15
CA GLU A 197 11.62 10.93 24.19
C GLU A 197 10.98 10.92 25.59
N ARG A 198 9.72 10.50 25.68
CA ARG A 198 8.97 10.36 26.93
C ARG A 198 8.04 9.15 26.88
N PRO A 199 7.60 8.62 28.02
CA PRO A 199 6.63 7.52 28.06
C PRO A 199 5.34 7.87 27.31
N LEU A 200 4.66 6.86 26.77
CA LEU A 200 3.37 7.02 26.07
C LEU A 200 2.30 7.58 26.99
N SER A 201 2.34 7.22 28.27
CA SER A 201 1.46 7.81 29.30
C SER A 201 1.55 9.34 29.37
N GLN A 202 2.63 9.95 28.87
CA GLN A 202 2.82 11.40 28.81
C GLN A 202 2.70 11.97 27.39
N SER A 203 3.22 11.27 26.37
CA SER A 203 3.15 11.77 25.00
C SER A 203 1.74 11.70 24.40
N LEU A 204 0.95 10.67 24.73
CA LEU A 204 -0.44 10.56 24.27
C LEU A 204 -1.28 11.74 24.76
N PRO A 205 -1.35 12.07 26.06
CA PRO A 205 -2.09 13.25 26.52
C PRO A 205 -1.60 14.56 25.90
N ALA A 206 -0.29 14.73 25.78
CA ALA A 206 0.29 15.94 25.21
C ALA A 206 -0.09 16.17 23.74
N VAL A 207 -0.19 15.11 22.94
CA VAL A 207 -0.52 15.20 21.51
C VAL A 207 -2.02 15.21 21.29
N TYR A 208 -2.77 14.36 21.99
CA TYR A 208 -4.21 14.20 21.80
C TYR A 208 -5.03 15.25 22.58
N GLN A 209 -4.41 15.93 23.56
CA GLN A 209 -5.01 16.96 24.41
C GLN A 209 -6.14 16.41 25.29
N VAL A 210 -5.95 15.19 25.79
CA VAL A 210 -6.90 14.46 26.66
C VAL A 210 -6.10 13.67 27.70
N GLU A 211 -6.50 13.71 28.97
CA GLU A 211 -5.87 12.92 30.03
C GLU A 211 -5.92 11.42 29.72
N LEU A 212 -4.86 10.67 30.03
CA LEU A 212 -4.75 9.26 29.64
C LEU A 212 -5.94 8.39 30.10
N PRO A 213 -6.43 8.47 31.35
CA PRO A 213 -7.60 7.68 31.76
C PRO A 213 -8.84 8.02 30.95
N GLN A 214 -9.03 9.28 30.58
CA GLN A 214 -10.16 9.71 29.76
C GLN A 214 -10.01 9.21 28.31
N LEU A 215 -8.81 9.28 27.74
CA LEU A 215 -8.53 8.76 26.40
C LEU A 215 -8.83 7.26 26.31
N LEU A 216 -8.43 6.47 27.31
CA LEU A 216 -8.70 5.03 27.36
C LEU A 216 -10.19 4.72 27.57
N ALA A 217 -10.90 5.55 28.34
CA ALA A 217 -12.35 5.44 28.50
C ALA A 217 -13.09 5.77 27.19
N ASP A 218 -12.70 6.83 26.51
CA ASP A 218 -13.27 7.25 25.22
C ASP A 218 -13.02 6.20 24.14
N TRP A 219 -11.80 5.66 24.08
CA TRP A 219 -11.47 4.50 23.24
C TRP A 219 -12.38 3.31 23.54
N THR A 220 -12.57 2.96 24.82
CA THR A 220 -13.43 1.82 25.20
C THR A 220 -14.88 2.04 24.74
N ASN A 221 -15.42 3.24 24.91
CA ASN A 221 -16.76 3.60 24.46
C ASN A 221 -16.86 3.55 22.94
N TRP A 222 -15.86 4.08 22.24
CA TRP A 222 -15.76 4.02 20.79
C TRP A 222 -15.70 2.57 20.30
N GLU A 223 -14.84 1.72 20.87
CA GLU A 223 -14.68 0.31 20.48
C GLU A 223 -16.00 -0.44 20.61
N GLN A 224 -16.73 -0.25 21.72
CA GLN A 224 -18.04 -0.87 21.88
C GLN A 224 -19.04 -0.40 20.82
N SER A 225 -19.02 0.88 20.45
CA SER A 225 -19.89 1.40 19.39
C SER A 225 -19.48 0.87 18.01
N ARG A 226 -18.18 0.80 17.75
CA ARG A 226 -17.56 0.26 16.54
C ARG A 226 -17.96 -1.19 16.32
N LEU A 227 -17.83 -2.01 17.36
CA LEU A 227 -18.21 -3.42 17.35
C LEU A 227 -19.71 -3.63 17.19
N ARG A 228 -20.58 -2.62 17.37
CA ARG A 228 -22.03 -2.73 17.09
C ARG A 228 -22.38 -2.48 15.62
N VAL A 229 -21.61 -1.67 14.90
CA VAL A 229 -21.88 -1.28 13.51
C VAL A 229 -21.40 -2.36 12.50
N GLY A 230 -20.46 -3.21 12.90
CA GLY A 230 -19.94 -4.32 12.09
C GLY A 230 -18.43 -4.50 12.21
N THR A 231 -17.88 -5.55 11.60
CA THR A 231 -16.41 -5.77 11.52
C THR A 231 -15.80 -5.29 10.20
N THR A 232 -16.60 -4.69 9.31
CA THR A 232 -16.15 -4.11 8.04
C THR A 232 -15.29 -2.88 8.28
N CYS A 233 -14.12 -2.82 7.64
CA CYS A 233 -13.14 -1.74 7.81
C CYS A 233 -13.65 -0.44 7.15
N ASP A 234 -13.78 0.65 7.90
CA ASP A 234 -14.17 1.98 7.40
C ASP A 234 -13.28 3.11 7.98
N CYS A 235 -12.13 2.75 8.55
CA CYS A 235 -11.40 3.66 9.40
C CYS A 235 -10.68 4.74 8.61
N VAL A 236 -10.91 5.99 9.03
CA VAL A 236 -10.26 7.18 8.49
C VAL A 236 -8.77 6.95 8.53
N GLY A 237 -8.19 6.92 7.34
CA GLY A 237 -6.76 6.80 7.19
C GLY A 237 -6.22 5.37 7.12
N CYS A 238 -6.98 4.31 6.88
CA CYS A 238 -6.38 3.06 6.41
C CYS A 238 -5.90 3.24 4.95
N PRO A 239 -4.59 3.24 4.61
CA PRO A 239 -4.12 3.15 3.22
C PRO A 239 -4.56 1.86 2.53
N TRP A 240 -5.05 0.90 3.32
CA TRP A 240 -5.23 -0.47 2.91
C TRP A 240 -6.69 -0.81 2.58
N HIS A 241 -7.69 -0.02 3.00
CA HIS A 241 -9.12 -0.39 2.84
C HIS A 241 -10.14 0.71 2.49
N HIS A 242 -9.74 1.85 1.94
CA HIS A 242 -10.71 2.58 1.10
C HIS A 242 -10.89 1.79 -0.22
N PRO A 243 -12.11 1.43 -0.68
CA PRO A 243 -12.33 1.57 -2.12
C PRO A 243 -12.04 3.04 -2.41
N LEU A 244 -11.18 3.30 -3.40
CA LEU A 244 -10.93 4.65 -3.92
C LEU A 244 -12.26 5.42 -3.92
N PRO A 245 -12.32 6.68 -3.43
CA PRO A 245 -13.52 7.49 -3.58
C PRO A 245 -14.02 7.34 -5.01
N GLN A 246 -15.33 7.09 -5.20
CA GLN A 246 -15.94 7.25 -6.52
C GLN A 246 -15.45 8.60 -7.06
N ALA A 247 -14.85 8.56 -8.25
CA ALA A 247 -14.18 9.70 -8.86
C ALA A 247 -15.17 10.85 -9.11
N GLY A 248 -15.43 11.67 -8.09
CA GLY A 248 -15.63 13.10 -8.26
C GLY A 248 -14.29 13.71 -8.68
N PRO A 249 -14.29 14.73 -9.55
CA PRO A 249 -13.26 14.91 -10.57
C PRO A 249 -11.88 15.12 -9.95
N VAL A 250 -11.05 14.07 -10.03
CA VAL A 250 -9.63 14.25 -10.23
C VAL A 250 -9.53 15.01 -11.55
N VAL A 251 -9.05 16.25 -11.49
CA VAL A 251 -8.52 16.84 -12.72
C VAL A 251 -7.25 16.06 -13.06
N SER A 252 -7.47 15.06 -13.91
CA SER A 252 -6.54 14.33 -14.77
C SER A 252 -5.74 13.15 -14.18
N GLU A 253 -6.44 12.06 -13.82
CA GLU A 253 -5.97 10.73 -14.23
C GLU A 253 -6.73 10.30 -15.49
N ARG A 254 -5.98 9.89 -16.52
CA ARG A 254 -6.53 9.50 -17.83
C ARG A 254 -7.58 8.38 -17.65
N PRO A 255 -8.82 8.49 -18.20
CA PRO A 255 -9.85 7.46 -18.05
C PRO A 255 -9.41 6.10 -18.58
N VAL A 256 -10.07 5.05 -18.13
CA VAL A 256 -9.69 3.68 -18.48
C VAL A 256 -10.34 3.29 -19.80
N LEU A 257 -9.52 2.79 -20.74
CA LEU A 257 -9.97 2.07 -21.92
C LEU A 257 -9.82 0.57 -21.63
N THR A 258 -10.92 -0.09 -21.28
CA THR A 258 -10.94 -1.55 -21.08
C THR A 258 -11.11 -2.23 -22.43
N VAL A 259 -10.22 -3.14 -22.78
CA VAL A 259 -10.26 -3.91 -24.01
C VAL A 259 -10.50 -5.37 -23.68
N TRP A 260 -11.73 -5.82 -23.89
CA TRP A 260 -12.07 -7.23 -23.82
C TRP A 260 -11.54 -7.94 -25.06
N SER A 261 -10.80 -9.02 -24.85
CA SER A 261 -9.98 -9.67 -25.85
C SER A 261 -9.99 -11.18 -25.67
N ALA A 262 -9.49 -11.91 -26.67
CA ALA A 262 -9.24 -13.35 -26.58
C ALA A 262 -8.04 -13.71 -27.47
N SER A 263 -7.25 -14.70 -27.05
CA SER A 263 -6.07 -15.15 -27.79
C SER A 263 -6.40 -15.77 -29.15
N TRP A 264 -7.61 -16.29 -29.33
CA TRP A 264 -8.09 -16.89 -30.58
C TRP A 264 -8.75 -15.87 -31.52
N CYS A 265 -8.99 -14.63 -31.08
CA CYS A 265 -9.70 -13.63 -31.88
C CYS A 265 -8.74 -12.87 -32.81
N GLY A 266 -8.91 -13.03 -34.12
CA GLY A 266 -8.08 -12.36 -35.14
C GLY A 266 -8.02 -10.82 -35.00
N PRO A 267 -9.17 -10.12 -34.93
CA PRO A 267 -9.19 -8.67 -34.68
C PRO A 267 -8.57 -8.23 -33.34
N CYS A 268 -8.61 -9.07 -32.30
CA CYS A 268 -7.91 -8.79 -31.03
C CYS A 268 -6.40 -8.80 -31.20
N LEU A 269 -5.88 -9.81 -31.89
CA LEU A 269 -4.46 -9.91 -32.21
C LEU A 269 -4.01 -8.76 -33.11
N ALA A 270 -4.83 -8.36 -34.08
CA ALA A 270 -4.57 -7.21 -34.94
C ALA A 270 -4.42 -5.91 -34.10
N PHE A 271 -5.34 -5.66 -33.17
CA PHE A 271 -5.24 -4.51 -32.26
C PHE A 271 -3.96 -4.53 -31.40
N GLN A 272 -3.60 -5.69 -30.81
CA GLN A 272 -2.38 -5.81 -30.02
C GLN A 272 -1.12 -5.57 -30.86
N GLN A 273 -1.09 -6.07 -32.09
CA GLN A 273 0.02 -5.82 -33.03
C GLN A 273 0.11 -4.35 -33.40
N ASP A 274 -1.01 -3.68 -33.65
CA ASP A 274 -1.06 -2.27 -34.02
C ASP A 274 -0.63 -1.36 -32.86
N LEU A 275 -1.00 -1.69 -31.62
CA LEU A 275 -0.49 -1.02 -30.42
C LEU A 275 1.05 -1.10 -30.31
N GLN A 276 1.65 -2.18 -30.77
CA GLN A 276 3.11 -2.36 -30.76
C GLN A 276 3.79 -1.67 -31.95
N ARG A 277 3.19 -1.75 -33.15
CA ARG A 277 3.80 -1.32 -34.41
C ARG A 277 3.57 0.14 -34.76
N HIS A 278 2.56 0.80 -34.18
CA HIS A 278 2.23 2.19 -34.48
C HIS A 278 2.39 3.09 -33.24
N PRO A 279 3.59 3.64 -32.98
CA PRO A 279 3.85 4.50 -31.82
C PRO A 279 2.92 5.70 -31.72
N GLY A 280 2.56 6.35 -32.84
CA GLY A 280 1.61 7.47 -32.85
C GLY A 280 0.22 7.06 -32.39
N PHE A 281 -0.25 5.88 -32.80
CA PHE A 281 -1.52 5.30 -32.35
C PHE A 281 -1.50 4.97 -30.85
N ARG A 282 -0.46 4.25 -30.41
CA ARG A 282 -0.24 3.91 -28.99
C ARG A 282 -0.18 5.15 -28.11
N GLN A 283 0.65 6.14 -28.47
CA GLN A 283 0.80 7.38 -27.73
C GLN A 283 -0.51 8.17 -27.68
N THR A 284 -1.30 8.18 -28.76
CA THR A 284 -2.60 8.86 -28.78
C THR A 284 -3.56 8.21 -27.78
N LEU A 285 -3.65 6.88 -27.78
CA LEU A 285 -4.48 6.14 -26.83
C LEU A 285 -3.96 6.31 -25.40
N GLU A 286 -2.67 6.11 -25.16
CA GLU A 286 -2.07 6.23 -23.83
C GLU A 286 -2.14 7.67 -23.33
N LYS A 287 -2.06 8.71 -24.17
CA LYS A 287 -2.21 10.12 -23.76
C LYS A 287 -3.62 10.41 -23.23
N ARG A 288 -4.64 9.80 -23.82
CA ARG A 288 -6.04 10.01 -23.41
C ARG A 288 -6.50 9.04 -22.34
N PHE A 289 -6.02 7.80 -22.38
CA PHE A 289 -6.55 6.67 -21.63
C PHE A 289 -5.46 5.85 -20.95
N ARG A 290 -5.81 5.22 -19.82
CA ARG A 290 -5.10 4.06 -19.29
C ARG A 290 -5.69 2.79 -19.91
N ILE A 291 -4.93 2.09 -20.75
CA ILE A 291 -5.41 0.89 -21.45
C ILE A 291 -5.32 -0.32 -20.51
N VAL A 292 -6.40 -1.09 -20.39
CA VAL A 292 -6.46 -2.33 -19.60
C VAL A 292 -6.97 -3.45 -20.49
N MET A 293 -6.14 -4.46 -20.75
CA MET A 293 -6.53 -5.65 -21.51
C MET A 293 -7.17 -6.68 -20.59
N ARG A 294 -8.29 -7.27 -21.01
CA ARG A 294 -9.05 -8.28 -20.27
C ARG A 294 -9.32 -9.46 -21.18
N ASP A 295 -8.84 -10.65 -20.81
CA ASP A 295 -9.04 -11.86 -21.59
C ASP A 295 -10.33 -12.57 -21.13
N ILE A 296 -11.27 -12.79 -22.04
CA ILE A 296 -12.58 -13.40 -21.71
C ILE A 296 -12.46 -14.87 -21.29
N ASP A 297 -11.44 -15.59 -21.76
CA ASP A 297 -11.22 -17.00 -21.43
C ASP A 297 -10.60 -17.14 -20.03
N GLN A 298 -9.80 -16.16 -19.60
CA GLN A 298 -9.20 -16.13 -18.27
C GLN A 298 -10.15 -15.53 -17.21
N GLN A 299 -11.13 -14.70 -17.62
CA GLN A 299 -12.04 -13.99 -16.72
C GLN A 299 -13.53 -14.16 -17.09
N PRO A 300 -14.05 -15.42 -17.16
CA PRO A 300 -15.38 -15.71 -17.72
C PRO A 300 -16.55 -15.17 -16.89
N ARG A 301 -16.37 -14.99 -15.57
CA ARG A 301 -17.40 -14.40 -14.71
C ARG A 301 -17.52 -12.89 -14.91
N GLU A 302 -16.40 -12.19 -15.05
CA GLU A 302 -16.37 -10.74 -15.24
C GLU A 302 -16.87 -10.35 -16.64
N SER A 303 -16.54 -11.14 -17.67
CA SER A 303 -17.04 -10.92 -19.04
C SER A 303 -18.55 -11.10 -19.14
N GLY A 304 -19.11 -12.12 -18.49
CA GLY A 304 -20.55 -12.36 -18.40
C GLY A 304 -21.30 -11.24 -17.68
N GLN A 305 -20.78 -10.77 -16.54
CA GLN A 305 -21.34 -9.63 -15.80
C GLN A 305 -21.29 -8.31 -16.60
N SER A 306 -20.30 -8.17 -17.48
CA SER A 306 -20.12 -7.00 -18.35
C SER A 306 -20.88 -7.10 -19.67
N GLY A 307 -21.68 -8.16 -19.89
CA GLY A 307 -22.47 -8.36 -21.11
C GLY A 307 -21.61 -8.44 -22.37
N ILE A 308 -20.42 -9.03 -22.30
CA ILE A 308 -19.52 -9.18 -23.45
C ILE A 308 -19.95 -10.43 -24.23
N LEU A 309 -20.53 -10.21 -25.42
CA LEU A 309 -21.06 -11.25 -26.28
C LEU A 309 -20.16 -11.53 -27.51
N SER A 310 -19.23 -10.62 -27.79
CA SER A 310 -18.28 -10.66 -28.90
C SER A 310 -16.96 -10.02 -28.45
N VAL A 311 -15.86 -10.28 -29.16
CA VAL A 311 -14.56 -9.65 -28.92
C VAL A 311 -13.89 -9.29 -30.25
N PRO A 312 -13.09 -8.20 -30.31
CA PRO A 312 -12.79 -7.27 -29.23
C PRO A 312 -13.95 -6.33 -28.90
N VAL A 313 -14.06 -5.94 -27.64
CA VAL A 313 -14.96 -4.87 -27.20
C VAL A 313 -14.17 -3.84 -26.40
N PHE A 314 -14.28 -2.58 -26.79
CA PHE A 314 -13.61 -1.45 -26.15
C PHE A 314 -14.63 -0.68 -25.33
N LEU A 315 -14.36 -0.53 -24.03
CA LEU A 315 -15.17 0.22 -23.10
C LEU A 315 -14.38 1.42 -22.58
N ALA A 316 -14.88 2.62 -22.83
CA ALA A 316 -14.32 3.87 -22.31
C ALA A 316 -15.45 4.83 -21.93
N ASP A 317 -15.44 5.32 -20.70
CA ASP A 317 -16.52 6.15 -20.14
C ASP A 317 -17.90 5.47 -20.34
N THR A 318 -18.80 6.06 -21.13
CA THR A 318 -20.12 5.48 -21.52
C THR A 318 -20.12 4.84 -22.92
N ARG A 319 -18.98 4.82 -23.61
CA ARG A 319 -18.86 4.30 -24.98
C ARG A 319 -18.52 2.82 -24.96
N ARG A 320 -19.27 2.07 -25.76
CA ARG A 320 -19.00 0.67 -26.09
C ARG A 320 -18.79 0.56 -27.60
N ILE A 321 -17.62 0.09 -28.00
CA ILE A 321 -17.24 -0.09 -29.40
C ILE A 321 -16.96 -1.57 -29.60
N GLU A 322 -17.64 -2.19 -30.55
CA GLU A 322 -17.50 -3.62 -30.84
C GLU A 322 -16.74 -3.81 -32.16
N GLY A 323 -15.77 -4.74 -32.14
CA GLY A 323 -14.90 -5.01 -33.28
C GLY A 323 -13.71 -4.05 -33.39
N TYR A 324 -12.82 -4.35 -34.32
CA TYR A 324 -11.62 -3.54 -34.60
C TYR A 324 -11.31 -3.58 -36.10
N GLN A 325 -11.21 -2.40 -36.73
CA GLN A 325 -10.93 -2.26 -38.17
C GLN A 325 -9.62 -1.49 -38.45
N GLY A 326 -8.77 -1.31 -37.44
CA GLY A 326 -7.47 -0.65 -37.56
C GLY A 326 -7.34 0.63 -36.73
N PRO A 327 -6.12 1.22 -36.68
CA PRO A 327 -5.78 2.31 -35.76
C PRO A 327 -6.63 3.56 -35.92
N GLU A 328 -6.78 4.05 -37.16
CA GLU A 328 -7.53 5.27 -37.46
C GLU A 328 -9.03 5.11 -37.19
N TRP A 329 -9.56 3.92 -37.46
CA TRP A 329 -10.95 3.59 -37.17
C TRP A 329 -11.21 3.65 -35.67
N LEU A 330 -10.38 2.99 -34.85
CA LEU A 330 -10.58 2.97 -33.40
C LEU A 330 -10.42 4.37 -32.79
N LEU A 331 -9.44 5.16 -33.25
CA LEU A 331 -9.28 6.54 -32.80
C LEU A 331 -10.52 7.38 -33.12
N ARG A 332 -11.10 7.22 -34.31
CA ARG A 332 -12.34 7.91 -34.71
C ARG A 332 -13.52 7.55 -33.82
N GLU A 333 -13.73 6.26 -33.54
CA GLU A 333 -14.81 5.80 -32.65
C GLU A 333 -14.64 6.35 -31.21
N LEU A 334 -13.40 6.52 -30.78
CA LEU A 334 -13.04 7.14 -29.50
C LEU A 334 -13.03 8.68 -29.52
N GLY A 335 -13.29 9.31 -30.66
CA GLY A 335 -13.28 10.77 -30.82
C GLY A 335 -11.88 11.40 -30.72
N LEU A 336 -10.85 10.68 -31.14
CA LEU A 336 -9.44 11.09 -31.11
C LEU A 336 -8.86 11.26 -32.51
N THR A 337 -7.84 12.11 -32.63
CA THR A 337 -7.03 12.28 -33.84
C THR A 337 -5.62 11.75 -33.60
N MET A 338 -5.04 11.10 -34.61
CA MET A 338 -3.73 10.46 -34.48
C MET A 338 -2.64 11.52 -34.26
N THR A 339 -1.85 11.32 -33.20
CA THR A 339 -0.68 12.15 -32.93
C THR A 339 0.40 11.78 -33.94
N PRO A 340 0.99 12.76 -34.67
CA PRO A 340 2.10 12.46 -35.57
C PRO A 340 3.30 11.94 -34.77
N PRO A 341 4.09 10.99 -35.31
CA PRO A 341 5.26 10.45 -34.62
C PRO A 341 6.24 11.60 -34.29
N THR A 342 6.71 11.64 -33.05
CA THR A 342 7.74 12.60 -32.65
C THR A 342 9.00 12.37 -33.49
N PRO A 343 9.57 13.39 -34.16
CA PRO A 343 10.76 13.20 -34.96
C PRO A 343 11.91 12.73 -34.07
N VAL A 344 12.47 11.57 -34.41
CA VAL A 344 13.70 11.06 -33.81
C VAL A 344 14.82 12.02 -34.21
N HIS A 345 15.41 12.73 -33.25
CA HIS A 345 16.62 13.51 -33.50
C HIS A 345 17.68 12.57 -34.07
N ALA A 346 18.01 12.73 -35.35
CA ALA A 346 19.17 12.11 -35.94
C ALA A 346 20.41 12.59 -35.17
N PRO A 347 21.36 11.70 -34.84
CA PRO A 347 22.62 12.13 -34.24
C PRO A 347 23.32 13.08 -35.21
N PRO A 348 24.02 14.12 -34.72
CA PRO A 348 24.71 15.05 -35.58
C PRO A 348 25.74 14.31 -36.42
N SER A 349 25.66 14.49 -37.74
CA SER A 349 26.67 14.08 -38.69
C SER A 349 28.02 14.67 -38.28
N SER A 350 29.05 13.83 -38.31
CA SER A 350 30.45 14.15 -38.03
C SER A 350 30.99 15.29 -38.88
#